data_AF-A0A948HSI5-F1
#
_entry.id   AF-A0A948HSI5-F1
#
_cell.length_a   1.000
_cell.length_b   1.000
_cell.length_c   1.000
_cell.angle_alpha   90.00
_cell.angle_beta   90.00
_cell.angle_gamma   90.00
#
_symmetry.space_group_name_H-M   'P 1'
#
loop_
_entity.id
_entity.type
_entity.pdbx_description
1 polymer ?
#
loop_
_entity_poly.entity_id
_entity_poly.type
_entity_poly.pdbx_seq_one_letter_code
_entity_poly.pdbx_strand_id
1 'polypeptide(L)'
;MNAVKSNNNKKNEQQAIAGLTDAAQQQLAASLAGFTEQLLKSQQQQLQQFASSVVADSQKQWQQRLIEQEQAYQKLFKDWQQTKQQLDLAVPLATADNQELANLRQQHKQVTDELAVASQTVAELQQERTTQQAALEQLKQQIAQLQQQGSDDSAAQQQLQQSEHQLQQLQQQLTTAQSEAEQAKATVHEMKLIVQQSKTELKLATEQQQKQLQQNHEMHAQHQQQLDALQQQIDSQQQQLAAAEQHQQLIAQMQAAEKEKLQLIGRLQQEIQDRKKAQELQQQKIQQLQQQQSEQQDAFAQQQQDAEQQLQQAQQQLSEAQQQLSEIEQQSGGLGSELTRLQADYVNLTEQHQQTQSRLQKLEAQLEHAQNRQYAAEQKQQLEADNSRELIRTLRTELQTQQEAHQTEVQTLEERIMEFKLKFEYAQKQLKVTG
;
A
#
# COMPACT_ATOMS: atom_id res chain seq x y z
N MET A 1 32.14 14.44 51.04
CA MET A 1 31.70 15.37 49.97
C MET A 1 32.11 14.98 48.54
N ASN A 2 32.95 13.96 48.29
CA ASN A 2 33.44 13.64 46.93
C ASN A 2 32.55 12.67 46.11
N ALA A 3 31.69 11.88 46.73
CA ALA A 3 30.82 10.92 46.02
C ALA A 3 29.62 11.59 45.30
N VAL A 4 29.06 12.67 45.88
CA VAL A 4 27.89 13.39 45.31
C VAL A 4 28.28 14.19 44.07
N LYS A 5 29.50 14.73 44.01
CA LYS A 5 30.00 15.48 42.84
C LYS A 5 30.26 14.57 41.62
N SER A 6 30.73 13.33 41.83
CA SER A 6 30.94 12.38 40.73
C SER A 6 29.64 11.87 40.12
N ASN A 7 28.58 11.72 40.91
CA ASN A 7 27.29 11.22 40.42
C ASN A 7 26.52 12.27 39.60
N ASN A 8 26.62 13.56 39.97
CA ASN A 8 26.05 14.66 39.17
C ASN A 8 26.77 14.87 37.84
N ASN A 9 28.09 14.66 37.78
CA ASN A 9 28.85 14.79 36.53
C ASN A 9 28.48 13.70 35.51
N LYS A 10 28.33 12.44 35.96
CA LYS A 10 27.90 11.35 35.07
C LYS A 10 26.48 11.53 34.53
N LYS A 11 25.57 12.08 35.33
CA LYS A 11 24.18 12.32 34.92
C LYS A 11 24.09 13.45 33.88
N ASN A 12 24.90 14.51 34.04
CA ASN A 12 25.01 15.58 33.06
C ASN A 12 25.66 15.12 31.75
N GLU A 13 26.69 14.26 31.80
CA GLU A 13 27.32 13.69 30.60
C GLU A 13 26.36 12.78 29.83
N GLN A 14 25.58 11.94 30.51
CA GLN A 14 24.57 11.11 29.85
C GLN A 14 23.44 11.93 29.22
N GLN A 15 23.01 13.03 29.85
CA GLN A 15 22.03 13.94 29.27
C GLN A 15 22.60 14.72 28.06
N ALA A 16 23.87 15.12 28.10
CA ALA A 16 24.53 15.77 26.98
C ALA A 16 24.70 14.83 25.78
N ILE A 17 25.05 13.56 26.02
CA ILE A 17 25.15 12.53 24.98
C ILE A 17 23.78 12.22 24.36
N ALA A 18 22.72 12.13 25.18
CA ALA A 18 21.36 11.95 24.68
C ALA A 18 20.92 13.14 23.81
N GLY A 19 21.14 14.38 24.27
CA GLY A 19 20.82 15.59 23.50
C GLY A 19 21.59 15.71 22.19
N LEU A 20 22.88 15.31 22.16
CA LEU A 20 23.67 15.24 20.93
C LEU A 20 23.17 14.16 19.97
N THR A 21 22.70 13.03 20.50
CA THR A 21 22.16 11.92 19.69
C THR A 21 20.83 12.30 19.06
N ASP A 22 19.93 12.96 19.81
CA ASP A 22 18.66 13.46 19.29
C ASP A 22 18.87 14.57 18.24
N ALA A 23 19.82 15.48 18.49
CA ALA A 23 20.16 16.52 17.51
C ALA A 23 20.73 15.91 16.21
N ALA A 24 21.60 14.91 16.31
CA ALA A 24 22.13 14.20 15.15
C ALA A 24 21.04 13.44 14.39
N GLN A 25 20.12 12.77 15.09
CA GLN A 25 18.99 12.08 14.47
C GLN A 25 18.03 13.04 13.76
N GLN A 26 17.70 14.18 14.38
CA GLN A 26 16.87 15.20 13.73
C GLN A 26 17.54 15.79 12.50
N GLN A 27 18.84 16.07 12.56
CA GLN A 27 19.58 16.63 11.43
C GLN A 27 19.67 15.63 10.25
N LEU A 28 19.77 14.34 10.55
CA LEU A 28 19.77 13.27 9.55
C LEU A 28 18.37 13.03 8.96
N ALA A 29 17.32 13.12 9.77
CA ALA A 29 15.94 13.08 9.29
C ALA A 29 15.61 14.28 8.38
N ALA A 30 16.06 15.48 8.75
CA ALA A 30 15.89 16.69 7.96
C ALA A 30 16.65 16.63 6.63
N SER A 31 17.88 16.10 6.62
CA SER A 31 18.65 15.96 5.38
C SER A 31 18.05 14.90 4.44
N LEU A 32 17.56 13.78 4.98
CA LEU A 32 16.84 12.77 4.20
C LEU A 32 15.53 13.32 3.62
N ALA A 33 14.77 14.09 4.40
CA ALA A 33 13.55 14.73 3.91
C ALA A 33 13.85 15.70 2.76
N GLY A 34 14.86 16.57 2.93
CA GLY A 34 15.30 17.51 1.90
C GLY A 34 15.81 16.83 0.62
N PHE A 35 16.62 15.76 0.77
CA PHE A 35 17.08 14.97 -0.36
C PHE A 35 15.92 14.29 -1.10
N THR A 36 14.96 13.73 -0.37
CA THR A 36 13.79 13.08 -0.98
C THR A 36 12.94 14.08 -1.75
N GLU A 37 12.73 15.28 -1.22
CA GLU A 37 11.98 16.34 -1.89
C GLU A 37 12.71 16.83 -3.15
N GLN A 38 14.03 17.01 -3.10
CA GLN A 38 14.84 17.34 -4.28
C GLN A 38 14.79 16.25 -5.35
N LEU A 39 14.91 14.98 -4.95
CA LEU A 39 14.82 13.85 -5.87
C LEU A 39 13.45 13.81 -6.55
N LEU A 40 12.38 14.03 -5.79
CA LEU A 40 11.02 14.01 -6.33
C LEU A 40 10.77 15.17 -7.30
N LYS A 41 11.25 16.38 -6.98
CA LYS A 41 11.22 17.53 -7.91
C LYS A 41 12.02 17.25 -9.18
N SER A 42 13.22 16.68 -9.06
CA SER A 42 14.07 16.36 -10.21
C SER A 42 13.41 15.32 -11.12
N GLN A 43 12.83 14.28 -10.55
CA GLN A 43 12.10 13.25 -11.30
C GLN A 43 10.86 13.83 -12.00
N GLN A 44 10.09 14.69 -11.31
CA GLN A 44 8.91 15.34 -11.90
C GLN A 44 9.29 16.26 -13.07
N GLN A 45 10.40 17.00 -12.95
CA GLN A 45 10.90 17.87 -14.01
C GLN A 45 11.37 17.06 -15.23
N GLN A 46 12.09 15.95 -15.02
CA GLN A 46 12.50 15.06 -16.11
C GLN A 46 11.30 14.46 -16.83
N LEU A 47 10.27 14.03 -16.10
CA LEU A 47 9.04 13.51 -16.69
C LEU A 47 8.29 14.56 -17.51
N GLN A 48 8.22 15.80 -17.04
CA GLN A 48 7.61 16.90 -17.81
C GLN A 48 8.40 17.23 -19.08
N GLN A 49 9.73 17.27 -19.00
CA GLN A 49 10.58 17.53 -20.17
C GLN A 49 10.50 16.40 -21.20
N PHE A 50 10.45 15.14 -20.74
CA PHE A 50 10.29 14.00 -21.62
C PHE A 50 8.91 14.02 -22.29
N ALA A 51 7.83 14.23 -21.53
CA ALA A 51 6.49 14.32 -22.08
C ALA A 51 6.33 15.44 -23.11
N SER A 52 6.93 16.62 -22.87
CA SER A 52 6.86 17.73 -23.84
C SER A 52 7.67 17.44 -25.11
N SER A 53 8.84 16.80 -24.99
CA SER A 53 9.65 16.35 -26.13
C SER A 53 8.88 15.35 -27.00
N VAL A 54 8.29 14.32 -26.39
CA VAL A 54 7.57 13.26 -27.13
C VAL A 54 6.37 13.85 -27.88
N VAL A 55 5.63 14.78 -27.26
CA VAL A 55 4.50 15.46 -27.92
C VAL A 55 4.98 16.32 -29.09
N ALA A 56 6.05 17.11 -28.90
CA ALA A 56 6.59 17.96 -29.95
C ALA A 56 7.12 17.14 -31.14
N ASP A 57 7.85 16.05 -30.88
CA ASP A 57 8.39 15.18 -31.92
C ASP A 57 7.26 14.46 -32.68
N SER A 58 6.25 13.95 -31.97
CA SER A 58 5.07 13.36 -32.58
C SER A 58 4.31 14.36 -33.46
N GLN A 59 4.14 15.59 -33.00
CA GLN A 59 3.45 16.63 -33.78
C GLN A 59 4.24 17.00 -35.04
N LYS A 60 5.57 17.10 -34.94
CA LYS A 60 6.44 17.37 -36.09
C LYS A 60 6.40 16.25 -37.12
N GLN A 61 6.44 14.98 -36.68
CA GLN A 61 6.31 13.83 -37.58
C GLN A 61 4.97 13.82 -38.31
N TRP A 62 3.88 14.15 -37.62
CA TRP A 62 2.56 14.24 -38.24
C TRP A 62 2.46 15.35 -39.29
N GLN A 63 3.01 16.54 -38.99
CA GLN A 63 3.05 17.64 -39.96
C GLN A 63 3.87 17.27 -41.20
N GLN A 64 5.01 16.61 -41.02
CA GLN A 64 5.86 16.18 -42.13
C GLN A 64 5.11 15.20 -43.06
N ARG A 65 4.45 14.19 -42.50
CA ARG A 65 3.67 13.22 -43.29
C ARG A 65 2.51 13.88 -44.06
N LEU A 66 1.88 14.89 -43.49
CA LEU A 66 0.81 15.63 -44.15
C LEU A 66 1.31 16.35 -45.40
N ILE A 67 2.44 17.06 -45.29
CA ILE A 67 3.06 17.78 -46.41
C ILE A 67 3.49 16.80 -47.52
N GLU A 68 4.09 15.68 -47.15
CA GLU A 68 4.51 14.63 -48.10
C GLU A 68 3.31 14.07 -48.88
N GLN A 69 2.18 13.83 -48.20
CA GLN A 69 0.95 13.41 -48.86
C GLN A 69 0.40 14.46 -49.83
N GLU A 70 0.34 15.73 -49.42
CA GLU A 70 -0.16 16.81 -50.28
C GLU A 70 0.67 16.96 -51.56
N GLN A 71 2.00 16.84 -51.45
CA GLN A 71 2.89 16.88 -52.60
C GLN A 71 2.70 15.69 -53.55
N ALA A 72 2.51 14.49 -53.01
CA ALA A 72 2.25 13.28 -53.81
C ALA A 72 0.95 13.41 -54.61
N TYR A 73 -0.12 13.93 -53.99
CA TYR A 73 -1.40 14.18 -54.66
C TYR A 73 -1.27 15.21 -55.79
N GLN A 74 -0.55 16.31 -55.57
CA GLN A 74 -0.36 17.33 -56.61
C GLN A 74 0.40 16.79 -57.83
N LYS A 75 1.37 15.89 -57.61
CA LYS A 75 2.11 15.24 -58.70
C LYS A 75 1.20 14.34 -59.54
N LEU A 76 0.46 13.45 -58.88
CA LEU A 76 -0.49 12.54 -59.54
C LEU A 76 -1.53 13.31 -60.37
N PHE A 77 -2.03 14.44 -59.86
CA PHE A 77 -3.01 15.25 -60.57
C PHE A 77 -2.44 15.86 -61.87
N LYS A 78 -1.19 16.32 -61.86
CA LYS A 78 -0.53 16.86 -63.05
C LYS A 78 -0.28 15.78 -64.09
N ASP A 79 0.22 14.63 -63.67
CA ASP A 79 0.49 13.50 -64.57
C ASP A 79 -0.80 13.06 -65.26
N TRP A 80 -1.91 12.96 -64.52
CA TRP A 80 -3.23 12.64 -65.07
C TRP A 80 -3.70 13.66 -66.12
N GLN A 81 -3.55 14.97 -65.86
CA GLN A 81 -3.93 16.00 -66.84
C GLN A 81 -3.12 15.88 -68.13
N GLN A 82 -1.82 15.57 -68.03
CA GLN A 82 -0.95 15.44 -69.19
C GLN A 82 -1.33 14.22 -70.04
N THR A 83 -1.59 13.06 -69.41
CA THR A 83 -2.01 11.84 -70.14
C THR A 83 -3.34 12.05 -70.85
N LYS A 84 -4.28 12.77 -70.23
CA LYS A 84 -5.58 13.10 -70.85
C LYS A 84 -5.43 13.92 -72.13
N GLN A 85 -4.57 14.94 -72.14
CA GLN A 85 -4.31 15.74 -73.34
C GLN A 85 -3.68 14.92 -74.47
N GLN A 86 -2.81 13.96 -74.16
CA GLN A 86 -2.18 13.12 -75.18
C GLN A 86 -3.16 12.17 -75.86
N LEU A 87 -4.13 11.63 -75.12
CA LEU A 87 -5.19 10.78 -75.66
C LEU A 87 -6.15 11.53 -76.60
N ASP A 88 -6.51 12.77 -76.26
CA ASP A 88 -7.42 13.58 -77.09
C ASP A 88 -6.81 13.95 -78.47
N LEU A 89 -5.48 13.99 -78.61
CA LEU A 89 -4.82 14.28 -79.89
C LEU A 89 -4.61 13.06 -80.81
N ALA A 90 -4.55 11.83 -80.29
CA ALA A 90 -4.08 10.67 -81.04
C ALA A 90 -5.16 9.91 -81.83
N VAL A 91 -6.44 10.08 -81.49
CA VAL A 91 -7.54 9.22 -81.97
C VAL A 91 -8.01 9.46 -83.42
N PRO A 92 -8.00 10.68 -84.01
CA PRO A 92 -8.59 10.88 -85.35
C PRO A 92 -7.71 10.46 -86.54
N LEU A 93 -6.39 10.38 -86.38
CA LEU A 93 -5.45 10.30 -87.51
C LEU A 93 -5.21 8.86 -88.04
N ALA A 94 -5.32 7.83 -87.21
CA ALA A 94 -4.90 6.47 -87.58
C ALA A 94 -5.89 5.71 -88.50
N THR A 95 -7.16 6.12 -88.55
CA THR A 95 -8.21 5.42 -89.32
C THR A 95 -8.37 5.91 -90.76
N ALA A 96 -8.00 7.17 -91.06
CA ALA A 96 -8.11 7.74 -92.41
C ALA A 96 -7.01 7.22 -93.35
N ASP A 97 -5.75 7.22 -92.90
CA ASP A 97 -4.57 6.79 -93.69
C ASP A 97 -4.66 5.32 -94.14
N ASN A 98 -5.33 4.46 -93.36
CA ASN A 98 -5.47 3.03 -93.68
C ASN A 98 -6.49 2.75 -94.80
N GLN A 99 -7.55 3.58 -94.91
CA GLN A 99 -8.54 3.44 -95.98
C GLN A 99 -8.01 3.98 -97.32
N GLU A 100 -7.26 5.08 -97.30
CA GLU A 100 -6.65 5.64 -98.51
C GLU A 100 -5.62 4.70 -99.14
N LEU A 101 -4.80 4.03 -98.34
CA LEU A 101 -3.85 3.02 -98.81
C LEU A 101 -4.54 1.80 -99.45
N ALA A 102 -5.67 1.37 -98.90
CA ALA A 102 -6.46 0.28 -99.48
C ALA A 102 -7.03 0.67 -100.86
N ASN A 103 -7.54 1.90 -100.98
CA ASN A 103 -8.06 2.44 -102.24
C ASN A 103 -6.95 2.56 -103.30
N LEU A 104 -5.77 3.06 -102.94
CA LEU A 104 -4.60 3.16 -103.83
C LEU A 104 -4.12 1.79 -104.33
N ARG A 105 -4.10 0.76 -103.47
CA ARG A 105 -3.77 -0.63 -103.87
C ARG A 105 -4.77 -1.17 -104.88
N GLN A 106 -6.05 -0.90 -104.68
CA GLN A 106 -7.11 -1.35 -105.58
C GLN A 106 -7.01 -0.64 -106.94
N GLN A 107 -6.80 0.67 -106.96
CA GLN A 107 -6.61 1.44 -108.19
C GLN A 107 -5.40 0.97 -108.99
N HIS A 108 -4.24 0.79 -108.35
CA HIS A 108 -3.05 0.27 -109.04
C HIS A 108 -3.31 -1.09 -109.68
N LYS A 109 -4.03 -1.99 -108.97
CA LYS A 109 -4.39 -3.31 -109.49
C LYS A 109 -5.30 -3.21 -110.73
N GLN A 110 -6.35 -2.40 -110.64
CA GLN A 110 -7.29 -2.19 -111.74
C GLN A 110 -6.59 -1.67 -113.01
N VAL A 111 -5.78 -0.61 -112.89
CA VAL A 111 -5.05 -0.04 -114.04
C VAL A 111 -4.03 -1.03 -114.62
N THR A 112 -3.39 -1.85 -113.77
CA THR A 112 -2.46 -2.89 -114.24
C THR A 112 -3.17 -3.98 -115.05
N ASP A 113 -4.35 -4.42 -114.58
CA ASP A 113 -5.17 -5.41 -115.28
C ASP A 113 -5.67 -4.84 -116.62
N GLU A 114 -6.12 -3.58 -116.64
CA GLU A 114 -6.56 -2.89 -117.87
C GLU A 114 -5.40 -2.70 -118.87
N LEU A 115 -4.18 -2.39 -118.41
CA LEU A 115 -3.00 -2.30 -119.26
C LEU A 115 -2.66 -3.66 -119.91
N ALA A 116 -2.85 -4.77 -119.20
CA ALA A 116 -2.62 -6.11 -119.73
C ALA A 116 -3.59 -6.44 -120.87
N VAL A 117 -4.88 -6.09 -120.70
CA VAL A 117 -5.90 -6.23 -121.73
C VAL A 117 -5.59 -5.36 -122.96
N ALA A 118 -5.28 -4.07 -122.77
CA ALA A 118 -4.96 -3.17 -123.87
C ALA A 118 -3.69 -3.59 -124.65
N SER A 119 -2.68 -4.11 -123.94
CA SER A 119 -1.46 -4.65 -124.56
C SER A 119 -1.76 -5.89 -125.41
N GLN A 120 -2.68 -6.75 -124.96
CA GLN A 120 -3.14 -7.90 -125.72
C GLN A 120 -3.89 -7.48 -126.99
N THR A 121 -4.79 -6.49 -126.91
CA THR A 121 -5.50 -5.93 -128.07
C THR A 121 -4.55 -5.33 -129.11
N VAL A 122 -3.50 -4.63 -128.67
CA VAL A 122 -2.47 -4.12 -129.60
C VAL A 122 -1.75 -5.27 -130.33
N ALA A 123 -1.45 -6.37 -129.64
CA ALA A 123 -0.81 -7.53 -130.25
C ALA A 123 -1.71 -8.19 -131.31
N GLU A 124 -3.01 -8.31 -131.01
CA GLU A 124 -4.03 -8.85 -131.93
C GLU A 124 -4.19 -7.96 -133.18
N LEU A 125 -4.35 -6.64 -133.00
CA LEU A 125 -4.45 -5.69 -134.11
C LEU A 125 -3.18 -5.65 -134.97
N GLN A 126 -2.00 -5.82 -134.37
CA GLN A 126 -0.74 -5.94 -135.11
C GLN A 126 -0.70 -7.21 -135.96
N GLN A 127 -1.18 -8.34 -135.44
CA GLN A 127 -1.26 -9.61 -136.16
C GLN A 127 -2.30 -9.57 -137.29
N GLU A 128 -3.44 -8.93 -137.05
CA GLU A 128 -4.46 -8.75 -138.08
C GLU A 128 -3.94 -7.87 -139.22
N ARG A 129 -3.25 -6.77 -138.89
CA ARG A 129 -2.59 -5.91 -139.88
C ARG A 129 -1.58 -6.68 -140.73
N THR A 130 -0.71 -7.51 -140.14
CA THR A 130 0.27 -8.29 -140.92
C THR A 130 -0.42 -9.27 -141.85
N THR A 131 -1.53 -9.88 -141.41
CA THR A 131 -2.34 -10.79 -142.22
C THR A 131 -3.03 -10.08 -143.38
N GLN A 132 -3.70 -8.95 -143.12
CA GLN A 132 -4.33 -8.12 -144.15
C GLN A 132 -3.30 -7.56 -145.15
N GLN A 133 -2.11 -7.18 -144.68
CA GLN A 133 -1.03 -6.71 -145.54
C GLN A 133 -0.49 -7.81 -146.46
N ALA A 134 -0.38 -9.05 -145.97
CA ALA A 134 -0.02 -10.20 -146.79
C ALA A 134 -1.11 -10.53 -147.83
N ALA A 135 -2.38 -10.48 -147.45
CA ALA A 135 -3.52 -10.70 -148.35
C ALA A 135 -3.58 -9.63 -149.47
N LEU A 136 -3.31 -8.36 -149.12
CA LEU A 136 -3.23 -7.26 -150.09
C LEU A 136 -2.11 -7.50 -151.11
N GLU A 137 -0.95 -7.97 -150.66
CA GLU A 137 0.18 -8.26 -151.54
C GLU A 137 -0.11 -9.44 -152.49
N GLN A 138 -0.80 -10.49 -152.01
CA GLN A 138 -1.28 -11.58 -152.85
C GLN A 138 -2.31 -11.11 -153.90
N LEU A 139 -3.28 -10.29 -153.49
CA LEU A 139 -4.31 -9.77 -154.39
C LEU A 139 -3.70 -8.86 -155.48
N LYS A 140 -2.70 -8.04 -155.13
CA LYS A 140 -1.92 -7.24 -156.10
C LYS A 140 -1.21 -8.12 -157.12
N GLN A 141 -0.57 -9.20 -156.68
CA GLN A 141 0.09 -10.15 -157.58
C GLN A 141 -0.94 -10.83 -158.52
N GLN A 142 -2.12 -11.17 -158.00
CA GLN A 142 -3.18 -11.79 -158.79
C GLN A 142 -3.75 -10.83 -159.85
N ILE A 143 -3.97 -9.55 -159.51
CA ILE A 143 -4.38 -8.51 -160.47
C ILE A 143 -3.29 -8.29 -161.54
N ALA A 144 -2.01 -8.25 -161.16
CA ALA A 144 -0.90 -8.10 -162.11
C ALA A 144 -0.82 -9.28 -163.10
N GLN A 145 -1.12 -10.50 -162.66
CA GLN A 145 -1.21 -11.68 -163.53
C GLN A 145 -2.41 -11.60 -164.49
N LEU A 146 -3.58 -11.19 -163.99
CA LEU A 146 -4.80 -11.02 -164.80
C LEU A 146 -4.66 -9.89 -165.84
N GLN A 147 -3.86 -8.85 -165.58
CA GLN A 147 -3.56 -7.78 -166.55
C GLN A 147 -2.59 -8.22 -167.67
N GLN A 148 -1.78 -9.25 -167.47
CA GLN A 148 -0.85 -9.80 -168.48
C GLN A 148 -1.51 -10.84 -169.40
N GLN A 149 -2.64 -11.44 -168.99
CA GLN A 149 -3.47 -12.30 -169.82
C GLN A 149 -4.44 -11.44 -170.64
N GLY A 150 -4.28 -11.43 -171.97
CA GLY A 150 -4.87 -10.45 -172.89
C GLY A 150 -6.41 -10.30 -172.86
N SER A 151 -6.82 -9.08 -173.22
CA SER A 151 -8.13 -8.43 -173.01
C SER A 151 -9.25 -8.79 -174.00
N ASP A 152 -9.49 -10.06 -174.31
CA ASP A 152 -10.56 -10.45 -175.26
C ASP A 152 -11.71 -11.28 -174.65
N ASP A 153 -11.69 -11.58 -173.35
CA ASP A 153 -12.72 -12.41 -172.68
C ASP A 153 -13.52 -11.62 -171.64
N SER A 154 -14.85 -11.54 -171.82
CA SER A 154 -15.76 -10.77 -170.95
C SER A 154 -15.76 -11.26 -169.49
N ALA A 155 -15.41 -12.53 -169.24
CA ALA A 155 -15.30 -13.09 -167.90
C ALA A 155 -14.05 -12.57 -167.16
N ALA A 156 -12.92 -12.43 -167.86
CA ALA A 156 -11.69 -11.90 -167.28
C ALA A 156 -11.84 -10.43 -166.86
N GLN A 157 -12.62 -9.65 -167.62
CA GLN A 157 -12.87 -8.24 -167.33
C GLN A 157 -13.80 -8.03 -166.12
N GLN A 158 -14.79 -8.91 -165.90
CA GLN A 158 -15.59 -8.92 -164.67
C GLN A 158 -14.76 -9.32 -163.44
N GLN A 159 -13.87 -10.29 -163.60
CA GLN A 159 -13.02 -10.76 -162.50
C GLN A 159 -11.99 -9.71 -162.09
N LEU A 160 -11.42 -8.96 -163.05
CA LEU A 160 -10.56 -7.82 -162.79
C LEU A 160 -11.29 -6.73 -161.99
N GLN A 161 -12.50 -6.33 -162.40
CA GLN A 161 -13.29 -5.32 -161.69
C GLN A 161 -13.64 -5.76 -160.26
N GLN A 162 -13.96 -7.04 -160.05
CA GLN A 162 -14.21 -7.58 -158.70
C GLN A 162 -12.94 -7.57 -157.84
N SER A 163 -11.79 -7.97 -158.38
CA SER A 163 -10.51 -7.94 -157.66
C SER A 163 -10.04 -6.51 -157.37
N GLU A 164 -10.27 -5.55 -158.27
CA GLU A 164 -10.00 -4.12 -158.02
C GLU A 164 -10.89 -3.55 -156.92
N HIS A 165 -12.17 -3.93 -156.88
CA HIS A 165 -13.08 -3.54 -155.80
C HIS A 165 -12.65 -4.14 -154.45
N GLN A 166 -12.28 -5.43 -154.44
CA GLN A 166 -11.72 -6.09 -153.25
C GLN A 166 -10.42 -5.44 -152.79
N LEU A 167 -9.57 -4.98 -153.72
CA LEU A 167 -8.32 -4.29 -153.39
C LEU A 167 -8.61 -2.95 -152.70
N GLN A 168 -9.55 -2.16 -153.24
CA GLN A 168 -9.97 -0.91 -152.61
C GLN A 168 -10.55 -1.14 -151.21
N GLN A 169 -11.36 -2.19 -151.04
CA GLN A 169 -11.94 -2.55 -149.74
C GLN A 169 -10.87 -2.98 -148.72
N LEU A 170 -9.93 -3.84 -149.12
CA LEU A 170 -8.79 -4.26 -148.28
C LEU A 170 -7.88 -3.08 -147.92
N GLN A 171 -7.65 -2.17 -148.87
CA GLN A 171 -6.83 -0.99 -148.63
C GLN A 171 -7.50 -0.02 -147.65
N GLN A 172 -8.82 0.13 -147.73
CA GLN A 172 -9.59 0.91 -146.75
C GLN A 172 -9.57 0.25 -145.36
N GLN A 173 -9.80 -1.06 -145.28
CA GLN A 173 -9.71 -1.84 -144.03
C GLN A 173 -8.33 -1.73 -143.38
N LEU A 174 -7.25 -1.81 -144.17
CA LEU A 174 -5.88 -1.70 -143.67
C LEU A 174 -5.59 -0.30 -143.15
N THR A 175 -6.15 0.74 -143.77
CA THR A 175 -6.02 2.13 -143.30
C THR A 175 -6.75 2.32 -141.96
N THR A 176 -7.96 1.77 -141.83
CA THR A 176 -8.72 1.79 -140.57
C THR A 176 -8.00 1.00 -139.48
N ALA A 177 -7.54 -0.21 -139.76
CA ALA A 177 -6.79 -1.05 -138.82
C ALA A 177 -5.46 -0.40 -138.40
N GLN A 178 -4.79 0.36 -139.28
CA GLN A 178 -3.61 1.14 -138.94
C GLN A 178 -3.94 2.27 -137.95
N SER A 179 -5.01 3.02 -138.19
CA SER A 179 -5.47 4.07 -137.29
C SER A 179 -5.85 3.51 -135.92
N GLU A 180 -6.59 2.40 -135.88
CA GLU A 180 -6.99 1.72 -134.64
C GLU A 180 -5.78 1.17 -133.88
N ALA A 181 -4.80 0.58 -134.57
CA ALA A 181 -3.56 0.10 -133.96
C ALA A 181 -2.69 1.25 -133.41
N GLU A 182 -2.66 2.42 -134.06
CA GLU A 182 -1.95 3.60 -133.55
C GLU A 182 -2.64 4.18 -132.31
N GLN A 183 -3.98 4.27 -132.34
CA GLN A 183 -4.76 4.70 -131.18
C GLN A 183 -4.59 3.75 -130.00
N ALA A 184 -4.63 2.43 -130.22
CA ALA A 184 -4.41 1.42 -129.18
C ALA A 184 -2.97 1.44 -128.63
N LYS A 185 -1.97 1.77 -129.45
CA LYS A 185 -0.59 1.99 -128.95
C LYS A 185 -0.49 3.24 -128.08
N ALA A 186 -1.19 4.31 -128.43
CA ALA A 186 -1.23 5.53 -127.63
C ALA A 186 -1.89 5.26 -126.25
N THR A 187 -3.00 4.52 -126.21
CA THR A 187 -3.67 4.14 -124.95
C THR A 187 -2.77 3.25 -124.08
N VAL A 188 -2.08 2.26 -124.67
CA VAL A 188 -1.10 1.43 -123.94
C VAL A 188 0.05 2.28 -123.38
N HIS A 189 0.51 3.30 -124.11
CA HIS A 189 1.57 4.17 -123.61
C HIS A 189 1.09 5.03 -122.43
N GLU A 190 -0.10 5.60 -122.53
CA GLU A 190 -0.73 6.39 -121.46
C GLU A 190 -0.98 5.53 -120.21
N MET A 191 -1.52 4.33 -120.38
CA MET A 191 -1.72 3.38 -119.27
C MET A 191 -0.41 2.96 -118.60
N LYS A 192 0.68 2.78 -119.36
CA LYS A 192 2.01 2.52 -118.78
C LYS A 192 2.49 3.67 -117.89
N LEU A 193 2.23 4.91 -118.29
CA LEU A 193 2.57 6.08 -117.49
C LEU A 193 1.76 6.10 -116.18
N ILE A 194 0.45 5.83 -116.26
CA ILE A 194 -0.43 5.77 -115.08
C ILE A 194 -0.02 4.63 -114.13
N VAL A 195 0.34 3.45 -114.66
CA VAL A 195 0.88 2.35 -113.83
C VAL A 195 2.18 2.76 -113.15
N GLN A 196 3.07 3.47 -113.85
CA GLN A 196 4.32 3.94 -113.24
C GLN A 196 4.08 4.97 -112.12
N GLN A 197 3.17 5.93 -112.34
CA GLN A 197 2.81 6.95 -111.34
C GLN A 197 2.12 6.31 -110.12
N SER A 198 1.09 5.50 -110.34
CA SER A 198 0.40 4.80 -109.25
C SER A 198 1.33 3.87 -108.46
N LYS A 199 2.33 3.26 -109.12
CA LYS A 199 3.34 2.45 -108.44
C LYS A 199 4.23 3.29 -107.52
N THR A 200 4.61 4.50 -107.94
CA THR A 200 5.41 5.41 -107.11
C THR A 200 4.61 5.94 -105.93
N GLU A 201 3.35 6.31 -106.13
CA GLU A 201 2.45 6.78 -105.07
C GLU A 201 2.18 5.67 -104.05
N LEU A 202 1.89 4.45 -104.51
CA LEU A 202 1.69 3.30 -103.64
C LEU A 202 2.93 2.98 -102.81
N LYS A 203 4.13 3.08 -103.40
CA LYS A 203 5.39 2.86 -102.68
C LYS A 203 5.59 3.92 -101.60
N LEU A 204 5.38 5.19 -101.91
CA LEU A 204 5.51 6.29 -100.95
C LEU A 204 4.51 6.16 -99.79
N ALA A 205 3.24 5.88 -100.10
CA ALA A 205 2.20 5.71 -99.09
C ALA A 205 2.47 4.50 -98.18
N THR A 206 3.00 3.39 -98.74
CA THR A 206 3.40 2.21 -97.96
C THR A 206 4.58 2.52 -97.03
N GLU A 207 5.55 3.30 -97.49
CA GLU A 207 6.72 3.70 -96.69
C GLU A 207 6.32 4.66 -95.55
N GLN A 208 5.41 5.60 -95.81
CA GLN A 208 4.83 6.47 -94.77
C GLN A 208 4.07 5.66 -93.71
N GLN A 209 3.23 4.70 -94.12
CA GLN A 209 2.53 3.83 -93.18
C GLN A 209 3.50 3.02 -92.31
N GLN A 210 4.56 2.46 -92.92
CA GLN A 210 5.56 1.69 -92.18
C GLN A 210 6.30 2.54 -91.15
N LYS A 211 6.60 3.80 -91.49
CA LYS A 211 7.23 4.76 -90.57
C LYS A 211 6.30 5.15 -89.42
N GLN A 212 5.01 5.40 -89.69
CA GLN A 212 4.02 5.64 -88.63
C GLN A 212 3.87 4.43 -87.69
N LEU A 213 3.87 3.20 -88.24
CA LEU A 213 3.80 1.99 -87.43
C LEU A 213 5.02 1.83 -86.52
N GLN A 214 6.23 2.08 -87.03
CA GLN A 214 7.44 2.08 -86.22
C GLN A 214 7.36 3.12 -85.10
N GLN A 215 6.93 4.34 -85.42
CA GLN A 215 6.78 5.42 -84.43
C GLN A 215 5.74 5.09 -83.36
N ASN A 216 4.62 4.46 -83.73
CA ASN A 216 3.63 3.95 -82.79
C ASN A 216 4.20 2.85 -81.90
N HIS A 217 5.03 1.96 -82.45
CA HIS A 217 5.66 0.89 -81.69
C HIS A 217 6.67 1.44 -80.67
N GLU A 218 7.48 2.42 -81.06
CA GLU A 218 8.41 3.12 -80.16
C GLU A 218 7.67 3.86 -79.05
N MET A 219 6.59 4.58 -79.38
CA MET A 219 5.72 5.23 -78.40
C MET A 219 5.10 4.23 -77.42
N HIS A 220 4.61 3.09 -77.92
CA HIS A 220 4.08 2.03 -77.05
C HIS A 220 5.14 1.46 -76.13
N ALA A 221 6.36 1.23 -76.62
CA ALA A 221 7.47 0.74 -75.81
C ALA A 221 7.87 1.74 -74.72
N GLN A 222 7.89 3.04 -75.03
CA GLN A 222 8.16 4.10 -74.05
C GLN A 222 7.07 4.17 -72.97
N HIS A 223 5.79 4.14 -73.37
CA HIS A 223 4.68 4.11 -72.42
C HIS A 223 4.73 2.86 -71.53
N GLN A 224 5.08 1.69 -72.09
CA GLN A 224 5.21 0.46 -71.31
C GLN A 224 6.33 0.59 -70.27
N GLN A 225 7.50 1.12 -70.64
CA GLN A 225 8.58 1.38 -69.68
C GLN A 225 8.16 2.35 -68.57
N GLN A 226 7.38 3.39 -68.91
CA GLN A 226 6.86 4.34 -67.93
C GLN A 226 5.89 3.67 -66.95
N LEU A 227 5.00 2.81 -67.45
CA LEU A 227 4.08 2.04 -66.62
C LEU A 227 4.83 1.09 -65.68
N ASP A 228 5.83 0.38 -66.18
CA ASP A 228 6.65 -0.52 -65.36
C ASP A 228 7.42 0.24 -64.27
N ALA A 229 7.95 1.43 -64.58
CA ALA A 229 8.63 2.29 -63.62
C ALA A 229 7.68 2.84 -62.54
N LEU A 230 6.47 3.27 -62.93
CA LEU A 230 5.44 3.69 -61.98
C LEU A 230 4.98 2.55 -61.09
N GLN A 231 4.83 1.34 -61.63
CA GLN A 231 4.47 0.15 -60.85
C GLN A 231 5.54 -0.16 -59.79
N GLN A 232 6.83 -0.15 -60.17
CA GLN A 232 7.92 -0.31 -59.20
C GLN A 232 7.90 0.77 -58.11
N GLN A 233 7.56 2.01 -58.45
CA GLN A 233 7.47 3.10 -57.48
C GLN A 233 6.33 2.88 -56.48
N ILE A 234 5.18 2.37 -56.94
CA ILE A 234 4.03 2.01 -56.08
C ILE A 234 4.41 0.88 -55.13
N ASP A 235 5.02 -0.19 -55.65
CA ASP A 235 5.43 -1.35 -54.85
C ASP A 235 6.44 -0.95 -53.75
N SER A 236 7.38 -0.06 -54.10
CA SER A 236 8.33 0.56 -53.17
C SER A 236 7.63 1.36 -52.06
N GLN A 237 6.66 2.21 -52.39
CA GLN A 237 5.90 2.96 -51.39
C GLN A 237 5.08 2.04 -50.48
N GLN A 238 4.50 0.98 -51.03
CA GLN A 238 3.76 -0.01 -50.24
C GLN A 238 4.65 -0.73 -49.22
N GLN A 239 5.88 -1.10 -49.61
CA GLN A 239 6.85 -1.67 -48.67
C GLN A 239 7.26 -0.66 -47.57
N GLN A 240 7.44 0.61 -47.91
CA GLN A 240 7.77 1.65 -46.93
C GLN A 240 6.63 1.87 -45.93
N LEU A 241 5.38 1.88 -46.39
CA LEU A 241 4.20 1.96 -45.53
C LEU A 241 4.11 0.76 -44.57
N ALA A 242 4.29 -0.46 -45.08
CA ALA A 242 4.29 -1.66 -44.26
C ALA A 242 5.41 -1.64 -43.19
N ALA A 243 6.61 -1.16 -43.54
CA ALA A 243 7.71 -0.99 -42.59
C ALA A 243 7.40 0.08 -41.54
N ALA A 244 6.74 1.18 -41.92
CA ALA A 244 6.33 2.23 -40.99
C ALA A 244 5.26 1.74 -40.00
N GLU A 245 4.31 0.91 -40.44
CA GLU A 245 3.31 0.28 -39.57
C GLU A 245 3.94 -0.68 -38.55
N GLN A 246 4.90 -1.51 -38.98
CA GLN A 246 5.65 -2.36 -38.05
C GLN A 246 6.43 -1.53 -37.02
N HIS A 247 7.07 -0.44 -37.45
CA HIS A 247 7.78 0.43 -36.52
C HIS A 247 6.83 1.08 -35.51
N GLN A 248 5.63 1.47 -35.94
CA GLN A 248 4.61 2.05 -35.07
C GLN A 248 4.06 1.04 -34.06
N GLN A 249 3.87 -0.23 -34.45
CA GLN A 249 3.54 -1.31 -33.52
C GLN A 249 4.64 -1.52 -32.47
N LEU A 250 5.91 -1.49 -32.86
CA LEU A 250 7.03 -1.63 -31.95
C LEU A 250 7.07 -0.49 -30.92
N ILE A 251 6.84 0.76 -31.36
CA ILE A 251 6.76 1.92 -30.47
C ILE A 251 5.58 1.78 -29.49
N ALA A 252 4.41 1.33 -29.96
CA ALA A 252 3.25 1.11 -29.09
C ALA A 252 3.52 0.03 -28.02
N GLN A 253 4.20 -1.06 -28.39
CA GLN A 253 4.60 -2.10 -27.43
C GLN A 253 5.60 -1.56 -26.40
N MET A 254 6.59 -0.76 -26.80
CA MET A 254 7.51 -0.13 -25.85
C MET A 254 6.78 0.81 -24.89
N GLN A 255 5.85 1.62 -25.37
CA GLN A 255 5.06 2.52 -24.52
C GLN A 255 4.19 1.75 -23.53
N ALA A 256 3.61 0.62 -23.94
CA ALA A 256 2.86 -0.25 -23.05
C ALA A 256 3.76 -0.83 -21.94
N ALA A 257 4.94 -1.35 -22.30
CA ALA A 257 5.92 -1.87 -21.35
C ALA A 257 6.42 -0.79 -20.37
N GLU A 258 6.63 0.44 -20.85
CA GLU A 258 7.03 1.56 -20.01
C GLU A 258 5.93 1.94 -19.01
N LYS A 259 4.66 1.90 -19.44
CA LYS A 259 3.51 2.16 -18.58
C LYS A 259 3.36 1.08 -17.50
N GLU A 260 3.56 -0.18 -17.83
CA GLU A 260 3.59 -1.28 -16.86
C GLU A 260 4.72 -1.11 -15.84
N LYS A 261 5.93 -0.73 -16.31
CA LYS A 261 7.07 -0.46 -15.44
C LYS A 261 6.76 0.68 -14.45
N LEU A 262 6.15 1.77 -14.91
CA LEU A 262 5.73 2.89 -14.04
C LEU A 262 4.68 2.46 -13.02
N GLN A 263 3.71 1.64 -13.41
CA GLN A 263 2.72 1.09 -12.48
C GLN A 263 3.37 0.18 -11.42
N LEU A 264 4.35 -0.64 -11.82
CA LEU A 264 5.09 -1.50 -10.88
C LEU A 264 5.89 -0.67 -9.88
N ILE A 265 6.54 0.40 -10.33
CA ILE A 265 7.26 1.35 -9.45
C ILE A 265 6.29 1.97 -8.44
N GLY A 266 5.10 2.40 -8.88
CA GLY A 266 4.07 2.94 -7.99
C GLY A 266 3.63 1.94 -6.91
N ARG A 267 3.41 0.67 -7.27
CA ARG A 267 3.08 -0.38 -6.30
C ARG A 267 4.20 -0.64 -5.30
N LEU A 268 5.46 -0.70 -5.76
CA LEU A 268 6.62 -0.89 -4.89
C LEU A 268 6.81 0.27 -3.93
N GLN A 269 6.61 1.52 -4.36
CA GLN A 269 6.65 2.68 -3.47
C GLN A 269 5.58 2.59 -2.37
N GLN A 270 4.38 2.14 -2.73
CA GLN A 270 3.31 1.95 -1.76
C GLN A 270 3.62 0.84 -0.76
N GLU A 271 4.16 -0.30 -1.21
CA GLU A 271 4.60 -1.38 -0.31
C GLU A 271 5.71 -0.92 0.65
N ILE A 272 6.65 -0.09 0.18
CA ILE A 272 7.71 0.49 1.03
C ILE A 272 7.09 1.41 2.10
N GLN A 273 6.12 2.27 1.75
CA GLN A 273 5.43 3.11 2.73
C GLN A 273 4.67 2.28 3.77
N ASP A 274 3.98 1.24 3.34
CA ASP A 274 3.21 0.38 4.25
C ASP A 274 4.12 -0.39 5.20
N ARG A 275 5.26 -0.91 4.71
CA ARG A 275 6.29 -1.52 5.57
C ARG A 275 6.86 -0.52 6.56
N LYS A 276 7.10 0.73 6.17
CA LYS A 276 7.60 1.77 7.07
C LYS A 276 6.61 2.06 8.19
N LYS A 277 5.32 2.20 7.88
CA LYS A 277 4.25 2.37 8.88
C LYS A 277 4.16 1.17 9.82
N ALA A 278 4.22 -0.05 9.28
CA ALA A 278 4.21 -1.27 10.09
C ALA A 278 5.41 -1.32 11.06
N GLN A 279 6.59 -0.89 10.60
CA GLN A 279 7.80 -0.83 11.42
C GLN A 279 7.71 0.24 12.52
N GLU A 280 7.18 1.43 12.22
CA GLU A 280 6.92 2.48 13.22
C GLU A 280 5.94 1.99 14.29
N LEU A 281 4.86 1.31 13.89
CA LEU A 281 3.86 0.77 14.81
C LEU A 281 4.43 -0.37 15.68
N GLN A 282 5.30 -1.21 15.11
CA GLN A 282 6.05 -2.20 15.87
C GLN A 282 6.99 -1.54 16.89
N GLN A 283 7.68 -0.47 16.51
CA GLN A 283 8.59 0.24 17.39
C GLN A 283 7.85 0.94 18.55
N GLN A 284 6.68 1.55 18.28
CA GLN A 284 5.81 2.09 19.32
C GLN A 284 5.34 1.00 20.30
N LYS A 285 4.97 -0.19 19.79
CA LYS A 285 4.55 -1.31 20.64
C LYS A 285 5.68 -1.84 21.51
N ILE A 286 6.91 -1.87 21.00
CA ILE A 286 8.10 -2.22 21.79
C ILE A 286 8.33 -1.20 22.90
N GLN A 287 8.24 0.11 22.61
CA GLN A 287 8.36 1.16 23.63
C GLN A 287 7.29 1.03 24.72
N GLN A 288 6.03 0.79 24.34
CA GLN A 288 4.93 0.63 25.28
C GLN A 288 5.13 -0.59 26.20
N LEU A 289 5.60 -1.71 25.64
CA LEU A 289 5.94 -2.90 26.43
C LEU A 289 7.12 -2.66 27.38
N GLN A 290 8.14 -1.91 26.94
CA GLN A 290 9.27 -1.52 27.79
C GLN A 290 8.82 -0.65 28.96
N GLN A 291 7.91 0.30 28.69
CA GLN A 291 7.35 1.17 29.73
C GLN A 291 6.52 0.38 30.75
N GLN A 292 5.67 -0.54 30.29
CA GLN A 292 4.94 -1.46 31.16
C GLN A 292 5.87 -2.33 32.01
N GLN A 293 6.97 -2.84 31.45
CA GLN A 293 7.96 -3.60 32.22
C GLN A 293 8.62 -2.75 33.31
N SER A 294 8.95 -1.49 33.02
CA SER A 294 9.52 -0.58 34.01
C SER A 294 8.53 -0.31 35.15
N GLU A 295 7.28 0.03 34.82
CA GLU A 295 6.23 0.26 35.83
C GLU A 295 5.98 -0.97 36.69
N GLN A 296 6.03 -2.17 36.10
CA GLN A 296 5.85 -3.42 36.83
C GLN A 296 7.05 -3.75 37.74
N GLN A 297 8.28 -3.42 37.31
CA GLN A 297 9.47 -3.55 38.16
C GLN A 297 9.44 -2.57 39.33
N ASP A 298 9.06 -1.32 39.10
CA ASP A 298 8.94 -0.31 40.15
C ASP A 298 7.86 -0.69 41.17
N ALA A 299 6.70 -1.16 40.70
CA ALA A 299 5.63 -1.65 41.58
C ALA A 299 6.07 -2.85 42.42
N PHE A 300 6.82 -3.80 41.82
CA PHE A 300 7.35 -4.96 42.55
C PHE A 300 8.39 -4.55 43.60
N ALA A 301 9.29 -3.62 43.27
CA ALA A 301 10.28 -3.09 44.22
C ALA A 301 9.60 -2.38 45.40
N GLN A 302 8.55 -1.59 45.13
CA GLN A 302 7.79 -0.91 46.17
C GLN A 302 7.06 -1.89 47.08
N GLN A 303 6.43 -2.93 46.51
CA GLN A 303 5.79 -4.00 47.29
C GLN A 303 6.80 -4.77 48.16
N GLN A 304 8.01 -5.01 47.66
CA GLN A 304 9.07 -5.66 48.43
C GLN A 304 9.52 -4.81 49.62
N GLN A 305 9.65 -3.50 49.42
CA GLN A 305 10.02 -2.55 50.46
C GLN A 305 8.94 -2.45 51.55
N ASP A 306 7.67 -2.41 51.18
CA ASP A 306 6.55 -2.39 52.13
C ASP A 306 6.49 -3.68 52.96
N ALA A 307 6.74 -4.84 52.32
CA ALA A 307 6.81 -6.12 53.02
C ALA A 307 7.98 -6.19 54.01
N GLU A 308 9.16 -5.67 53.65
CA GLU A 308 10.31 -5.58 54.57
C GLU A 308 10.00 -4.66 55.77
N GLN A 309 9.33 -3.53 55.55
CA GLN A 309 8.92 -2.65 56.65
C GLN A 309 7.93 -3.34 57.59
N GLN A 310 6.93 -4.05 57.06
CA GLN A 310 5.98 -4.81 57.87
C GLN A 310 6.67 -5.90 58.68
N LEU A 311 7.65 -6.59 58.09
CA LEU A 311 8.43 -7.62 58.78
C LEU A 311 9.27 -7.04 59.93
N GLN A 312 9.90 -5.87 59.72
CA GLN A 312 10.63 -5.17 60.78
C GLN A 312 9.70 -4.73 61.92
N GLN A 313 8.53 -4.18 61.61
CA GLN A 313 7.54 -3.80 62.63
C GLN A 313 7.07 -5.01 63.45
N ALA A 314 6.78 -6.13 62.78
CA ALA A 314 6.37 -7.36 63.46
C ALA A 314 7.49 -7.92 64.36
N GLN A 315 8.75 -7.87 63.92
CA GLN A 315 9.89 -8.28 64.75
C GLN A 315 10.06 -7.39 65.99
N GLN A 316 9.85 -6.08 65.84
CA GLN A 316 9.93 -5.14 66.96
C GLN A 316 8.83 -5.40 67.99
N GLN A 317 7.57 -5.59 67.53
CA GLN A 317 6.45 -5.95 68.41
C GLN A 317 6.69 -7.26 69.16
N LEU A 318 7.28 -8.26 68.50
CA LEU A 318 7.64 -9.53 69.14
C LEU A 318 8.68 -9.33 70.26
N SER A 319 9.70 -8.51 70.02
CA SER A 319 10.73 -8.19 71.01
C SER A 319 10.14 -7.49 72.24
N GLU A 320 9.23 -6.53 72.03
CA GLU A 320 8.54 -5.82 73.11
C GLU A 320 7.68 -6.77 73.96
N ALA A 321 6.93 -7.65 73.31
CA ALA A 321 6.12 -8.66 74.01
C ALA A 321 6.98 -9.64 74.83
N GLN A 322 8.14 -10.05 74.32
CA GLN A 322 9.08 -10.89 75.05
C GLN A 322 9.67 -10.18 76.29
N GLN A 323 9.99 -8.89 76.19
CA GLN A 323 10.42 -8.10 77.35
C GLN A 323 9.32 -8.00 78.41
N GLN A 324 8.09 -7.69 78.03
CA GLN A 324 6.96 -7.62 78.95
C GLN A 324 6.71 -8.94 79.69
N LEU A 325 6.83 -10.07 78.99
CA LEU A 325 6.75 -11.40 79.61
C LEU A 325 7.83 -11.60 80.68
N SER A 326 9.07 -11.23 80.39
CA SER A 326 10.17 -11.36 81.35
C SER A 326 9.97 -10.46 82.58
N GLU A 327 9.40 -9.26 82.42
CA GLU A 327 9.08 -8.38 83.54
C GLU A 327 7.97 -8.96 84.42
N ILE A 328 6.94 -9.55 83.82
CA ILE A 328 5.85 -10.22 84.56
C ILE A 328 6.38 -11.42 85.34
N GLU A 329 7.27 -12.23 84.76
CA GLU A 329 7.90 -13.36 85.46
C GLU A 329 8.72 -12.90 86.68
N GLN A 330 9.47 -11.80 86.56
CA GLN A 330 10.20 -11.23 87.71
C GLN A 330 9.27 -10.69 88.80
N GLN A 331 8.18 -10.01 88.42
CA GLN A 331 7.17 -9.53 89.37
C GLN A 331 6.48 -10.70 90.10
N SER A 332 6.19 -11.80 89.39
CA SER A 332 5.64 -13.01 90.00
C SER A 332 6.61 -13.64 91.02
N GLY A 333 7.91 -13.61 90.76
CA GLY A 333 8.94 -14.03 91.72
C GLY A 333 8.96 -13.15 92.98
N GLY A 334 8.80 -11.83 92.80
CA GLY A 334 8.67 -10.86 93.90
C GLY A 334 7.46 -11.14 94.79
N LEU A 335 6.28 -11.37 94.19
CA LEU A 335 5.05 -11.69 94.92
C LEU A 335 5.16 -12.99 95.75
N GLY A 336 5.87 -14.00 95.24
CA GLY A 336 6.14 -15.23 95.99
C GLY A 336 6.94 -15.00 97.28
N SER A 337 7.92 -14.09 97.24
CA SER A 337 8.69 -13.71 98.42
C SER A 337 7.86 -12.93 99.46
N GLU A 338 6.96 -12.05 99.00
CA GLU A 338 6.05 -11.30 99.88
C GLU A 338 5.05 -12.23 100.58
N LEU A 339 4.53 -13.23 99.85
CA LEU A 339 3.63 -14.23 100.41
C LEU A 339 4.32 -15.06 101.51
N THR A 340 5.59 -15.43 101.30
CA THR A 340 6.39 -16.14 102.30
C THR A 340 6.62 -15.28 103.55
N ARG A 341 6.89 -13.98 103.37
CA ARG A 341 7.06 -13.02 104.48
C ARG A 341 5.77 -12.85 105.27
N LEU A 342 4.64 -12.69 104.59
CA LEU A 342 3.33 -12.53 105.22
C LEU A 342 2.95 -13.77 106.06
N GLN A 343 3.27 -14.98 105.57
CA GLN A 343 3.09 -16.21 106.34
C GLN A 343 3.94 -16.22 107.62
N ALA A 344 5.19 -15.77 107.57
CA ALA A 344 6.05 -15.69 108.75
C ALA A 344 5.52 -14.68 109.79
N ASP A 345 5.06 -13.52 109.35
CA ASP A 345 4.48 -12.50 110.23
C ASP A 345 3.19 -13.00 110.90
N TYR A 346 2.36 -13.76 110.18
CA TYR A 346 1.15 -14.38 110.73
C TYR A 346 1.47 -15.40 111.85
N VAL A 347 2.50 -16.23 111.66
CA VAL A 347 2.94 -17.20 112.69
C VAL A 347 3.43 -16.47 113.94
N ASN A 348 4.29 -15.46 113.79
CA ASN A 348 4.79 -14.64 114.90
C ASN A 348 3.66 -13.98 115.70
N LEU A 349 2.66 -13.43 115.01
CA LEU A 349 1.52 -12.78 115.66
C LEU A 349 0.68 -13.79 116.46
N THR A 350 0.52 -15.01 115.93
CA THR A 350 -0.20 -16.10 116.60
C THR A 350 0.52 -16.53 117.89
N GLU A 351 1.85 -16.65 117.87
CA GLU A 351 2.65 -16.96 119.05
C GLU A 351 2.54 -15.84 120.12
N GLN A 352 2.61 -14.58 119.70
CA GLN A 352 2.47 -13.44 120.61
C GLN A 352 1.08 -13.42 121.29
N HIS A 353 0.04 -13.77 120.55
CA HIS A 353 -1.31 -13.90 121.09
C HIS A 353 -1.39 -14.99 122.17
N GLN A 354 -0.85 -16.19 121.92
CA GLN A 354 -0.81 -17.28 122.90
C GLN A 354 -0.03 -16.90 124.17
N GLN A 355 1.10 -16.21 124.04
CA GLN A 355 1.87 -15.73 125.19
C GLN A 355 1.08 -14.73 126.03
N THR A 356 0.37 -13.81 125.36
CA THR A 356 -0.48 -12.81 126.03
C THR A 356 -1.64 -13.47 126.76
N GLN A 357 -2.30 -14.46 126.13
CA GLN A 357 -3.37 -15.23 126.76
C GLN A 357 -2.88 -16.01 127.99
N SER A 358 -1.71 -16.64 127.91
CA SER A 358 -1.09 -17.33 129.05
C SER A 358 -0.75 -16.37 130.20
N ARG A 359 -0.35 -15.14 129.88
CA ARG A 359 -0.09 -14.10 130.88
C ARG A 359 -1.37 -13.64 131.57
N LEU A 360 -2.48 -13.49 130.83
CA LEU A 360 -3.78 -13.16 131.40
C LEU A 360 -4.26 -14.24 132.37
N GLN A 361 -4.20 -15.52 131.99
CA GLN A 361 -4.58 -16.62 132.89
C GLN A 361 -3.77 -16.63 134.20
N LYS A 362 -2.46 -16.31 134.13
CA LYS A 362 -1.63 -16.18 135.34
C LYS A 362 -2.06 -15.01 136.22
N LEU A 363 -2.42 -13.87 135.62
CA LEU A 363 -2.91 -12.70 136.35
C LEU A 363 -4.29 -12.97 136.97
N GLU A 364 -5.19 -13.65 136.27
CA GLU A 364 -6.49 -14.07 136.79
C GLU A 364 -6.33 -14.99 138.00
N ALA A 365 -5.46 -16.00 137.93
CA ALA A 365 -5.17 -16.89 139.06
C ALA A 365 -4.56 -16.14 140.26
N GLN A 366 -3.68 -15.15 140.01
CA GLN A 366 -3.13 -14.31 141.08
C GLN A 366 -4.21 -13.45 141.75
N LEU A 367 -5.14 -12.90 140.95
CA LEU A 367 -6.24 -12.10 141.45
C LEU A 367 -7.21 -12.94 142.29
N GLU A 368 -7.57 -14.13 141.84
CA GLU A 368 -8.39 -15.08 142.62
C GLU A 368 -7.72 -15.44 143.95
N HIS A 369 -6.41 -15.72 143.94
CA HIS A 369 -5.68 -15.99 145.17
C HIS A 369 -5.63 -14.77 146.11
N ALA A 370 -5.53 -13.55 145.58
CA ALA A 370 -5.57 -12.33 146.40
C ALA A 370 -6.97 -12.12 147.02
N GLN A 371 -8.04 -12.33 146.25
CA GLN A 371 -9.42 -12.25 146.73
C GLN A 371 -9.69 -13.27 147.84
N ASN A 372 -9.27 -14.52 147.66
CA ASN A 372 -9.42 -15.56 148.68
C ASN A 372 -8.66 -15.22 149.97
N ARG A 373 -7.47 -14.62 149.86
CA ARG A 373 -6.71 -14.14 151.03
C ARG A 373 -7.42 -12.99 151.74
N GLN A 374 -7.98 -12.05 151.00
CA GLN A 374 -8.76 -10.96 151.57
C GLN A 374 -9.99 -11.49 152.32
N TYR A 375 -10.75 -12.38 151.69
CA TYR A 375 -11.94 -12.98 152.30
C TYR A 375 -11.61 -13.74 153.60
N ALA A 376 -10.52 -14.52 153.61
CA ALA A 376 -10.06 -15.21 154.80
C ALA A 376 -9.62 -14.24 155.93
N ALA A 377 -8.96 -13.13 155.57
CA ALA A 377 -8.58 -12.10 156.53
C ALA A 377 -9.82 -11.40 157.13
N GLU A 378 -10.84 -11.12 156.31
CA GLU A 378 -12.10 -10.49 156.73
C GLU A 378 -12.89 -11.41 157.67
N GLN A 379 -13.03 -12.70 157.35
CA GLN A 379 -13.63 -13.68 158.27
C GLN A 379 -12.88 -13.75 159.60
N LYS A 380 -11.55 -13.75 159.58
CA LYS A 380 -10.74 -13.78 160.80
C LYS A 380 -10.97 -12.53 161.65
N GLN A 381 -11.01 -11.35 161.03
CA GLN A 381 -11.29 -10.09 161.72
C GLN A 381 -12.71 -10.09 162.32
N GLN A 382 -13.69 -10.64 161.62
CA GLN A 382 -15.06 -10.75 162.13
C GLN A 382 -15.16 -11.70 163.33
N LEU A 383 -14.48 -12.85 163.28
CA LEU A 383 -14.36 -13.76 164.43
C LEU A 383 -13.66 -13.11 165.62
N GLU A 384 -12.56 -12.38 165.40
CA GLU A 384 -11.87 -11.64 166.46
C GLU A 384 -12.76 -10.53 167.07
N ALA A 385 -13.56 -9.84 166.24
CA ALA A 385 -14.52 -8.84 166.70
C ALA A 385 -15.67 -9.46 167.51
N ASP A 386 -16.20 -10.60 167.08
CA ASP A 386 -17.26 -11.32 167.80
C ASP A 386 -16.75 -11.90 169.13
N ASN A 387 -15.55 -12.48 169.15
CA ASN A 387 -14.87 -12.90 170.39
C ASN A 387 -14.64 -11.71 171.34
N SER A 388 -14.26 -10.54 170.80
CA SER A 388 -14.08 -9.31 171.58
C SER A 388 -15.41 -8.81 172.16
N ARG A 389 -16.51 -8.88 171.39
CA ARG A 389 -17.86 -8.53 171.86
C ARG A 389 -18.35 -9.47 172.96
N GLU A 390 -18.08 -10.77 172.83
CA GLU A 390 -18.40 -11.76 173.85
C GLU A 390 -17.62 -11.50 175.14
N LEU A 391 -16.30 -11.27 175.04
CA LEU A 391 -15.47 -10.92 176.20
C LEU A 391 -15.96 -9.66 176.91
N ILE A 392 -16.33 -8.60 176.16
CA ILE A 392 -16.92 -7.37 176.74
C ILE A 392 -18.24 -7.68 177.46
N ARG A 393 -19.07 -8.56 176.90
CA ARG A 393 -20.34 -8.98 177.53
C ARG A 393 -20.09 -9.72 178.84
N THR A 394 -19.11 -10.63 178.87
CA THR A 394 -18.70 -11.36 180.08
C THR A 394 -18.16 -10.39 181.14
N LEU A 395 -17.23 -9.51 180.79
CA LEU A 395 -16.70 -8.49 181.71
C LEU A 395 -17.78 -7.55 182.26
N ARG A 396 -18.77 -7.16 181.45
CA ARG A 396 -19.92 -6.38 181.95
C ARG A 396 -20.75 -7.16 182.96
N THR A 397 -20.97 -8.44 182.72
CA THR A 397 -21.73 -9.31 183.62
C THR A 397 -20.98 -9.51 184.94
N GLU A 398 -19.65 -9.73 184.89
CA GLU A 398 -18.80 -9.80 186.08
C GLU A 398 -18.81 -8.49 186.86
N LEU A 399 -18.66 -7.34 186.18
CA LEU A 399 -18.71 -6.01 186.81
C LEU A 399 -20.06 -5.77 187.51
N GLN A 400 -21.17 -6.11 186.85
CA GLN A 400 -22.50 -5.97 187.42
C GLN A 400 -22.67 -6.87 188.66
N THR A 401 -22.23 -8.13 188.58
CA THR A 401 -22.28 -9.07 189.71
C THR A 401 -21.44 -8.54 190.89
N GLN A 402 -20.28 -7.97 190.61
CA GLN A 402 -19.41 -7.38 191.63
C GLN A 402 -20.02 -6.11 192.25
N GLN A 403 -20.70 -5.27 191.45
CA GLN A 403 -21.44 -4.11 191.95
C GLN A 403 -22.63 -4.54 192.83
N GLU A 404 -23.40 -5.55 192.42
CA GLU A 404 -24.50 -6.11 193.22
C GLU A 404 -23.97 -6.70 194.53
N ALA A 405 -22.85 -7.43 194.49
CA ALA A 405 -22.18 -7.96 195.67
C ALA A 405 -21.72 -6.84 196.62
N HIS A 406 -21.07 -5.79 196.11
CA HIS A 406 -20.66 -4.63 196.90
C HIS A 406 -21.86 -3.86 197.47
N GLN A 407 -22.94 -3.69 196.70
CA GLN A 407 -24.14 -3.00 197.17
C GLN A 407 -24.83 -3.78 198.30
N THR A 408 -24.86 -5.11 198.19
CA THR A 408 -25.35 -6.02 199.24
C THR A 408 -24.46 -5.93 200.49
N GLU A 409 -23.15 -5.90 200.33
CA GLU A 409 -22.19 -5.76 201.43
C GLU A 409 -22.35 -4.41 202.15
N VAL A 410 -22.52 -3.32 201.39
CA VAL A 410 -22.81 -1.98 201.93
C VAL A 410 -24.13 -1.98 202.70
N GLN A 411 -25.21 -2.53 202.15
CA GLN A 411 -26.49 -2.64 202.86
C GLN A 411 -26.36 -3.45 204.16
N THR A 412 -25.63 -4.57 204.13
CA THR A 412 -25.38 -5.40 205.32
C THR A 412 -24.59 -4.62 206.39
N LEU A 413 -23.60 -3.82 205.97
CA LEU A 413 -22.86 -2.95 206.87
C LEU A 413 -23.72 -1.81 207.43
N GLU A 414 -24.57 -1.19 206.61
CA GLU A 414 -25.53 -0.16 207.02
C GLU A 414 -26.54 -0.70 208.03
N GLU A 415 -27.10 -1.89 207.79
CA GLU A 415 -27.97 -2.59 208.73
C GLU A 415 -27.25 -2.87 210.05
N ARG A 416 -26.02 -3.41 210.00
CA ARG A 416 -25.21 -3.62 211.22
C ARG A 416 -24.94 -2.33 211.96
N ILE A 417 -24.58 -1.24 211.27
CA ILE A 417 -24.32 0.06 211.89
C ILE A 417 -25.60 0.61 212.52
N MET A 418 -26.74 0.48 211.86
CA MET A 418 -28.04 0.88 212.39
C MET A 418 -28.40 0.07 213.64
N GLU A 419 -28.22 -1.26 213.60
CA GLU A 419 -28.43 -2.14 214.73
C GLU A 419 -27.50 -1.79 215.91
N PHE A 420 -26.23 -1.51 215.64
CA PHE A 420 -25.29 -1.03 216.66
C PHE A 420 -25.70 0.33 217.23
N LYS A 421 -26.13 1.29 216.39
CA LYS A 421 -26.65 2.59 216.85
C LYS A 421 -27.88 2.43 217.75
N LEU A 422 -28.84 1.59 217.36
CA LEU A 422 -30.04 1.28 218.15
C LEU A 422 -29.68 0.64 219.49
N LYS A 423 -28.80 -0.37 219.49
CA LYS A 423 -28.30 -1.02 220.71
C LYS A 423 -27.56 -0.02 221.62
N PHE A 424 -26.77 0.88 221.02
CA PHE A 424 -26.03 1.91 221.76
C PHE A 424 -26.96 2.95 222.38
N GLU A 425 -27.93 3.50 221.64
CA GLU A 425 -28.94 4.43 222.18
C GLU A 425 -29.74 3.79 223.31
N TYR A 426 -30.14 2.53 223.15
CA TYR A 426 -30.85 1.78 224.18
C TYR A 426 -30.00 1.65 225.45
N ALA A 427 -28.72 1.27 225.31
CA ALA A 427 -27.79 1.17 226.44
C ALA A 427 -27.53 2.55 227.10
N GLN A 428 -27.42 3.62 226.33
CA GLN A 428 -27.19 4.96 226.85
C GLN A 428 -28.39 5.49 227.65
N LYS A 429 -29.62 5.13 227.27
CA LYS A 429 -30.83 5.43 228.05
C LYS A 429 -30.86 4.72 229.41
N GLN A 430 -30.35 3.50 229.51
CA GLN A 430 -30.27 2.77 230.80
C GLN A 430 -29.35 3.48 231.81
N LEU A 431 -28.25 4.09 231.35
CA LEU A 431 -27.32 4.83 232.21
C LEU A 431 -27.87 6.13 232.83
N LYS A 432 -29.01 6.66 232.35
CA LYS A 432 -29.61 7.91 232.87
C LYS A 432 -30.63 7.73 234.00
N VAL A 433 -31.05 6.50 234.32
CA VAL A 433 -32.19 6.26 235.25
C VAL A 433 -31.75 5.81 236.65
N THR A 434 -30.47 5.51 236.89
CA THR A 434 -29.94 5.22 238.23
C THR A 434 -29.02 6.34 238.74
N GLY A 435 -29.53 7.56 238.70
CA GLY A 435 -29.17 8.64 239.61
C GLY A 435 -30.17 8.70 240.75
#